data_AF-A0A9D0ZRG3-F1
#
_entry.id   AF-A0A9D0ZRG3-F1
#
_cell.length_a   1.000
_cell.length_b   1.000
_cell.length_c   1.000
_cell.angle_alpha   90.00
_cell.angle_beta   90.00
_cell.angle_gamma   90.00
#
_symmetry.space_group_name_H-M   'P 1'
#
loop_
_entity.id
_entity.type
_entity.pdbx_description
1 polymer ?
#
loop_
_entity_poly.entity_id
_entity_poly.type
_entity_poly.pdbx_seq_one_letter_code
_entity_poly.pdbx_strand_id
1 'polypeptide(L)'
;MSTFEIPIKSDKDGFILLQCSLCGEFFKVPASVLNDDSTLNIWCPYCGLNGKKYFTEEVLDISMKIAKNEANKMLYNSLKDLERKTKNNKFINFKAGNKPKMEVINLIKPRIENMQIMKYDCCKTMAKIKPVSIVTGSYCPLCGGANFE
;
A
#
# COMPACT_ATOMS: atom_id res chain seq x y z
N MET A 1 -17.41 -4.06 8.26
CA MET A 1 -16.59 -3.59 7.11
C MET A 1 -15.84 -4.78 6.57
N SER A 2 -15.83 -4.98 5.25
CA SER A 2 -14.98 -6.00 4.64
C SER A 2 -13.55 -5.47 4.57
N THR A 3 -12.59 -6.20 5.14
CA THR A 3 -11.16 -5.88 5.05
C THR A 3 -10.57 -6.66 3.88
N PHE A 4 -9.77 -6.01 3.05
CA PHE A 4 -9.04 -6.65 1.95
C PHE A 4 -7.55 -6.57 2.23
N GLU A 5 -6.87 -7.69 2.13
CA GLU A 5 -5.42 -7.77 2.28
C GLU A 5 -4.76 -7.68 0.91
N ILE A 6 -3.74 -6.83 0.81
CA ILE A 6 -2.95 -6.67 -0.41
C ILE A 6 -1.56 -7.23 -0.11
N PRO A 7 -1.17 -8.36 -0.72
CA PRO A 7 0.13 -8.95 -0.46
C PRO A 7 1.22 -8.09 -1.11
N ILE A 8 1.95 -7.33 -0.30
CA ILE A 8 3.14 -6.58 -0.71
C ILE A 8 4.37 -7.45 -0.46
N LYS A 9 5.12 -7.75 -1.52
CA LYS A 9 6.35 -8.55 -1.40
C LYS A 9 7.52 -7.67 -0.96
N SER A 10 8.24 -8.14 0.06
CA SER A 10 9.55 -7.58 0.39
C SER A 10 10.59 -7.92 -0.68
N ASP A 11 11.67 -7.14 -0.70
CA ASP A 11 12.86 -7.50 -1.46
C ASP A 11 13.65 -8.65 -0.79
N LYS A 12 14.75 -9.06 -1.41
CA LYS A 12 15.58 -10.18 -0.95
C LYS A 12 16.11 -10.03 0.48
N ASP A 13 16.22 -8.81 0.98
CA ASP A 13 16.72 -8.52 2.32
C ASP A 13 15.59 -8.23 3.32
N GLY A 14 14.33 -8.46 2.94
CA GLY A 14 13.17 -8.26 3.82
C GLY A 14 12.65 -6.83 3.90
N PHE A 15 13.01 -5.96 2.96
CA PHE A 15 12.57 -4.55 2.95
C PHE A 15 11.38 -4.32 2.03
N ILE A 16 10.45 -3.46 2.43
CA ILE A 16 9.27 -3.04 1.67
C ILE A 16 9.49 -1.65 1.09
N LEU A 17 9.17 -1.47 -0.20
CA LEU A 17 9.28 -0.19 -0.88
C LEU A 17 8.11 0.73 -0.51
N LEU A 18 8.47 1.95 -0.12
CA LEU A 18 7.56 3.03 0.23
C LEU A 18 7.88 4.26 -0.62
N GLN A 19 6.86 5.11 -0.81
CA GLN A 19 7.00 6.40 -1.48
C GLN A 19 6.49 7.50 -0.56
N CYS A 20 7.31 8.52 -0.31
CA CYS A 20 6.88 9.64 0.49
C CYS A 20 5.88 10.50 -0.27
N SER A 21 4.68 10.68 0.28
CA SER A 21 3.66 11.57 -0.30
C SER A 21 4.00 13.06 -0.25
N LEU A 22 5.03 13.46 0.52
CA LEU A 22 5.43 14.86 0.69
C LEU A 22 6.55 15.29 -0.27
N CYS A 23 7.62 14.49 -0.40
CA CYS A 23 8.74 14.80 -1.29
C CYS A 23 8.84 13.89 -2.52
N GLY A 24 7.98 12.88 -2.65
CA GLY A 24 7.96 11.95 -3.79
C GLY A 24 9.07 10.89 -3.78
N GLU A 25 10.02 10.96 -2.84
CA GLU A 25 11.16 10.06 -2.79
C GLU A 25 10.79 8.62 -2.38
N PHE A 26 11.51 7.68 -2.96
CA PHE A 26 11.38 6.25 -2.68
C PHE A 26 12.43 5.80 -1.67
N PHE A 27 11.99 5.07 -0.65
CA PHE A 27 12.85 4.43 0.34
C PHE A 27 12.29 3.07 0.71
N LYS A 28 13.09 2.23 1.37
CA LYS A 28 12.58 0.97 1.91
C LYS A 28 12.84 0.86 3.40
N VAL A 29 11.90 0.24 4.10
CA VAL A 29 12.02 -0.10 5.53
C VAL A 29 11.83 -1.61 5.71
N PRO A 30 12.38 -2.21 6.79
CA PRO A 30 12.13 -3.61 7.11
C PRO A 30 10.63 -3.90 7.22
N ALA A 31 10.17 -5.03 6.69
CA ALA A 31 8.78 -5.46 6.84
C ALA A 31 8.37 -5.59 8.32
N SER A 32 9.31 -5.99 9.19
CA SER A 32 9.09 -6.07 10.63
C SER A 32 8.70 -4.72 11.26
N VAL A 33 9.23 -3.61 10.76
CA VAL A 33 8.86 -2.26 11.23
C VAL A 33 7.42 -1.93 10.85
N LEU A 34 6.97 -2.32 9.65
CA LEU A 34 5.61 -2.06 9.19
C LEU A 34 4.55 -2.94 9.85
N ASN A 35 4.95 -4.14 10.27
CA ASN A 35 4.08 -5.11 10.91
C ASN A 35 4.07 -4.99 12.45
N ASP A 36 4.86 -4.07 13.01
CA ASP A 36 4.90 -3.83 14.45
C ASP A 36 3.80 -2.84 14.83
N ASP A 37 2.80 -3.31 15.57
CA ASP A 37 1.66 -2.52 16.04
C ASP A 37 2.08 -1.34 16.94
N SER A 38 3.31 -1.36 17.50
CA SER A 38 3.86 -0.25 18.27
C SER A 38 4.46 0.87 17.39
N THR A 39 4.63 0.63 16.09
CA THR A 39 5.09 1.64 15.13
C THR A 39 3.97 2.62 14.83
N LEU A 40 3.88 3.67 15.65
CA LEU A 40 2.86 4.71 15.53
C LEU A 40 3.04 5.60 14.29
N ASN A 41 4.30 5.84 13.90
CA ASN A 41 4.66 6.81 12.89
C ASN A 41 5.86 6.33 12.09
N ILE A 42 5.85 6.64 10.80
CA ILE A 42 6.99 6.47 9.91
C ILE A 42 7.43 7.87 9.49
N TRP A 43 8.72 8.12 9.52
CA TRP A 43 9.33 9.37 9.08
C TRP A 43 10.04 9.14 7.76
N CYS A 44 9.96 10.11 6.85
CA CYS A 44 10.66 10.00 5.58
C CYS A 44 12.17 10.16 5.81
N PRO A 45 13.01 9.20 5.38
CA PRO A 45 14.46 9.31 5.55
C PRO A 45 15.12 10.47 4.80
N TYR A 46 14.42 11.09 3.84
CA TYR A 46 14.94 12.18 3.02
C TYR A 46 14.50 13.55 3.52
N CYS A 47 13.20 13.77 3.76
CA CYS A 47 12.69 15.08 4.18
C CYS A 47 12.48 15.23 5.69
N GLY A 48 12.61 14.14 6.47
CA GLY A 48 12.46 14.20 7.92
C GLY A 48 11.04 14.52 8.39
N LEU A 49 10.04 14.39 7.52
CA LEU A 49 8.63 14.62 7.84
C LEU A 49 7.88 13.30 7.99
N ASN A 50 6.93 13.29 8.92
CA ASN A 50 5.96 12.22 9.09
C ASN A 50 4.84 12.40 8.05
N GLY A 51 4.91 11.62 6.99
CA GLY A 51 3.92 11.54 5.94
C GLY A 51 2.76 10.66 6.42
N LYS A 52 1.53 11.17 6.37
CA LYS A 52 0.34 10.37 6.71
C LYS A 52 0.16 9.14 5.82
N LYS A 53 0.83 9.08 4.65
CA LYS A 53 0.71 8.02 3.64
C LYS A 53 2.07 7.75 2.99
N TYR A 54 2.42 6.46 2.90
CA TYR A 54 3.68 5.97 2.33
C TYR A 54 3.51 4.93 1.21
N PHE A 55 2.29 4.79 0.70
CA PHE A 55 1.99 3.83 -0.37
C PHE A 55 2.56 4.32 -1.70
N THR A 56 3.09 3.38 -2.49
CA THR A 56 3.41 3.65 -3.89
C THR A 56 2.13 3.80 -4.70
N GLU A 57 2.21 4.50 -5.84
CA GLU A 57 1.09 4.61 -6.77
C GLU A 57 0.56 3.24 -7.23
N GLU A 58 1.45 2.26 -7.41
CA GLU A 58 1.08 0.89 -7.79
C GLU A 58 0.22 0.20 -6.72
N VAL A 59 0.57 0.37 -5.43
CA VAL A 59 -0.25 -0.15 -4.32
C VAL A 59 -1.63 0.49 -4.32
N LEU A 60 -1.71 1.81 -4.53
CA LEU A 60 -2.99 2.54 -4.55
C LEU A 60 -3.87 2.10 -5.72
N ASP A 61 -3.31 1.94 -6.92
CA ASP A 61 -4.03 1.45 -8.10
C ASP A 61 -4.58 0.03 -7.88
N ILE A 62 -3.75 -0.88 -7.35
CA ILE A 62 -4.20 -2.25 -7.04
C ILE A 62 -5.30 -2.27 -5.98
N SER A 63 -5.16 -1.43 -4.94
CA SER A 63 -6.18 -1.27 -3.90
C SER A 63 -7.53 -0.86 -4.49
N MET A 64 -7.50 0.10 -5.42
CA MET A 64 -8.69 0.61 -6.08
C MET A 64 -9.35 -0.45 -6.98
N LYS A 65 -8.55 -1.23 -7.71
CA LYS A 65 -9.03 -2.35 -8.54
C LYS A 65 -9.72 -3.43 -7.71
N ILE A 66 -9.15 -3.80 -6.56
CA ILE A 66 -9.74 -4.77 -5.63
C ILE A 66 -11.07 -4.24 -5.10
N ALA A 67 -11.09 -2.99 -4.62
CA ALA A 67 -12.30 -2.36 -4.09
C ALA A 67 -13.41 -2.28 -5.14
N LYS A 68 -13.07 -1.89 -6.38
CA LYS A 68 -14.02 -1.81 -7.49
C LYS A 68 -14.57 -3.18 -7.88
N ASN A 69 -13.71 -4.20 -7.94
CA ASN A 69 -14.15 -5.57 -8.20
C ASN A 69 -15.15 -6.06 -7.15
N GLU A 70 -14.90 -5.77 -5.87
CA GLU A 70 -15.80 -6.20 -4.82
C GLU A 70 -17.12 -5.41 -4.82
N ALA A 71 -17.06 -4.08 -4.97
CA ALA A 71 -18.25 -3.26 -5.09
C ALA A 71 -19.14 -3.73 -6.25
N ASN A 72 -18.55 -4.05 -7.40
CA ASN A 72 -19.26 -4.57 -8.56
C ASN A 72 -19.90 -5.94 -8.28
N LYS A 73 -19.24 -6.83 -7.54
CA LYS A 73 -19.84 -8.12 -7.13
C LYS A 73 -21.02 -7.91 -6.19
N MET A 74 -20.87 -7.03 -5.19
CA MET A 74 -21.94 -6.72 -4.23
C MET A 74 -23.17 -6.18 -4.95
N LEU A 75 -22.99 -5.17 -5.80
CA LEU A 75 -24.06 -4.59 -6.61
C LEU A 75 -24.73 -5.65 -7.49
N TYR A 76 -23.96 -6.45 -8.23
CA TYR A 76 -24.52 -7.49 -9.09
C TYR A 76 -25.32 -8.54 -8.31
N ASN A 77 -24.82 -8.96 -7.14
CA ASN A 77 -25.54 -9.91 -6.28
C ASN A 77 -26.87 -9.32 -5.78
N SER A 78 -26.87 -8.06 -5.33
CA SER A 78 -28.10 -7.37 -4.91
C SER A 78 -29.11 -7.25 -6.06
N LEU A 79 -28.66 -6.92 -7.28
CA LEU A 79 -29.53 -6.88 -8.46
C LEU A 79 -30.07 -8.27 -8.80
N LYS A 80 -29.25 -9.32 -8.68
CA LYS A 80 -29.70 -10.72 -8.90
C LYS A 80 -30.71 -11.19 -7.87
N ASP A 81 -30.57 -10.76 -6.62
CA ASP A 81 -31.54 -11.06 -5.59
C ASP A 81 -32.87 -10.31 -5.81
N LEU A 82 -32.82 -9.08 -6.34
CA LEU A 82 -34.03 -8.37 -6.77
C LEU A 82 -34.72 -9.05 -7.96
N GLU A 83 -33.95 -9.50 -8.96
CA GLU A 83 -34.47 -10.30 -10.08
C GLU A 83 -35.19 -11.56 -9.57
N ARG A 84 -34.59 -12.29 -8.63
CA ARG A 84 -35.21 -13.48 -8.01
C ARG A 84 -36.53 -13.14 -7.29
N LYS A 85 -36.57 -12.03 -6.55
CA LYS A 85 -37.76 -11.61 -5.79
C LYS A 85 -38.91 -11.13 -6.68
N THR A 86 -38.59 -10.50 -7.81
CA THR A 86 -39.59 -9.94 -8.74
C THR A 86 -40.10 -10.96 -9.75
N LYS A 87 -39.40 -12.08 -9.97
CA LYS A 87 -39.75 -13.11 -10.96
C LYS A 87 -41.17 -13.67 -10.83
N ASN A 88 -41.72 -13.75 -9.62
CA ASN A 88 -43.07 -14.28 -9.36
C ASN A 88 -44.13 -13.17 -9.20
N ASN A 89 -43.77 -11.90 -9.40
CA ASN A 89 -44.69 -10.78 -9.31
C ASN A 89 -45.34 -10.52 -10.68
N LYS A 90 -46.67 -10.43 -10.73
CA LYS A 90 -47.42 -10.18 -11.98
C LYS A 90 -47.24 -8.78 -12.55
N PHE A 91 -46.83 -7.81 -11.74
CA PHE A 91 -46.80 -6.39 -12.15
C PHE A 91 -45.40 -5.86 -12.46
N ILE A 92 -44.34 -6.47 -11.91
CA ILE A 92 -42.96 -6.01 -12.05
C ILE A 92 -42.05 -7.20 -12.29
N ASN A 93 -41.31 -7.19 -13.41
CA ASN A 93 -40.28 -8.17 -13.72
C ASN A 93 -38.95 -7.45 -13.95
N PHE A 94 -37.95 -7.70 -13.09
CA PHE A 94 -36.63 -7.08 -13.17
C PHE A 94 -35.58 -8.10 -13.60
N LYS A 95 -34.62 -7.69 -14.44
CA LYS A 95 -33.45 -8.50 -14.83
C LYS A 95 -32.15 -7.76 -14.53
N ALA A 96 -31.23 -8.40 -13.82
CA ALA A 96 -29.96 -7.81 -13.40
C ALA A 96 -28.94 -7.63 -14.54
N GLY A 97 -29.21 -8.17 -15.72
CA GLY A 97 -28.28 -8.15 -16.85
C GLY A 97 -27.07 -9.08 -16.67
N ASN A 98 -25.97 -8.75 -17.34
CA ASN A 98 -24.73 -9.53 -17.34
C ASN A 98 -23.86 -9.23 -16.12
N LYS A 99 -23.11 -10.24 -15.66
CA LYS A 99 -22.12 -10.07 -14.60
C LYS A 99 -21.03 -9.08 -15.04
N PRO A 100 -20.66 -8.09 -14.22
CA PRO A 100 -19.60 -7.15 -14.56
C PRO A 100 -18.27 -7.87 -14.74
N LYS A 101 -17.48 -7.44 -15.73
CA LYS A 101 -16.11 -7.90 -15.92
C LYS A 101 -15.24 -7.37 -14.78
N MET A 102 -14.46 -8.25 -14.17
CA MET A 102 -13.53 -7.87 -13.10
C MET A 102 -12.25 -7.30 -13.71
N GLU A 103 -11.71 -6.27 -13.08
CA GLU A 103 -10.39 -5.73 -13.39
C GLU A 103 -9.30 -6.73 -13.00
N VAL A 104 -8.25 -6.80 -13.81
CA VAL A 104 -7.12 -7.70 -13.57
C VAL A 104 -6.25 -7.11 -12.46
N ILE A 105 -5.99 -7.92 -11.43
CA ILE A 105 -5.10 -7.57 -10.33
C ILE A 105 -3.71 -8.14 -10.66
N ASN A 106 -2.76 -7.24 -10.90
CA ASN A 106 -1.37 -7.63 -11.14
C ASN A 106 -0.61 -7.72 -9.81
N LEU A 107 0.34 -8.65 -9.71
CA LEU A 107 1.26 -8.68 -8.58
C LEU A 107 2.22 -7.49 -8.63
N ILE A 108 2.39 -6.83 -7.47
CA ILE A 108 3.44 -5.83 -7.26
C ILE A 108 4.80 -6.51 -7.40
N LYS A 109 5.62 -6.00 -8.31
CA LYS A 109 7.00 -6.47 -8.47
C LYS A 109 7.94 -5.61 -7.62
N PRO A 110 8.89 -6.19 -6.88
CA PRO A 110 9.89 -5.41 -6.17
C PRO A 110 10.68 -4.55 -7.16
N ARG A 111 10.67 -3.23 -6.98
CA ARG A 111 11.50 -2.33 -7.78
C ARG A 111 12.97 -2.52 -7.40
N ILE A 112 13.81 -2.72 -8.43
CA ILE A 112 15.26 -2.71 -8.28
C ILE A 112 15.68 -1.25 -8.33
N GLU A 113 16.12 -0.74 -7.18
CA GLU A 113 16.69 0.59 -7.05
C GLU A 113 18.09 0.48 -6.48
N ASN A 114 18.97 1.39 -6.90
CA ASN A 114 20.32 1.48 -6.37
C ASN A 114 20.29 2.17 -5.00
N MET A 115 19.81 1.44 -4.00
CA MET A 115 19.76 1.88 -2.61
C MET A 115 20.70 1.02 -1.75
N GLN A 116 21.24 1.61 -0.71
CA GLN A 116 22.10 0.97 0.28
C GLN A 116 21.47 1.04 1.67
N ILE A 117 21.85 0.11 2.54
CA ILE A 117 21.31 0.03 3.90
C ILE A 117 22.01 1.09 4.77
N MET A 118 21.23 2.00 5.32
CA MET A 118 21.61 2.93 6.37
C MET A 118 21.10 2.42 7.71
N LYS A 119 21.95 2.45 8.74
CA LYS A 119 21.61 2.07 10.11
C LYS A 119 21.43 3.32 10.97
N TYR A 120 20.40 3.31 11.82
CA TYR A 120 20.09 4.41 12.72
C TYR A 120 20.17 3.93 14.17
N ASP A 121 21.15 4.45 14.91
CA ASP A 121 21.43 4.01 16.27
C ASP A 121 20.37 4.41 17.28
N CYS A 122 19.70 5.55 17.08
CA CYS A 122 18.71 6.10 17.99
C CYS A 122 17.53 5.16 18.26
N CYS A 123 17.13 4.37 17.25
CA CYS A 123 16.02 3.42 17.35
C CYS A 123 16.43 2.00 16.97
N LYS A 124 17.73 1.74 16.79
CA LYS A 124 18.29 0.46 16.33
C LYS A 124 17.55 -0.11 15.11
N THR A 125 17.25 0.78 14.17
CA THR A 125 16.51 0.48 12.94
C THR A 125 17.38 0.70 11.71
N MET A 126 16.85 0.37 10.55
CA MET A 126 17.53 0.52 9.27
C MET A 126 16.57 0.94 8.17
N ALA A 127 17.09 1.60 7.14
CA ALA A 127 16.36 1.90 5.91
C ALA A 127 17.27 1.68 4.71
N LYS A 128 16.69 1.34 3.56
CA LYS A 128 17.39 1.44 2.28
C LYS A 128 17.09 2.78 1.64
N ILE A 129 18.15 3.54 1.37
CA ILE A 129 18.09 4.88 0.78
C ILE A 129 19.16 5.04 -0.30
N LYS A 130 19.07 6.09 -1.11
CA LYS A 130 20.09 6.41 -2.12
C LYS A 130 21.46 6.64 -1.46
N PRO A 131 22.58 6.17 -2.06
CA PRO A 131 23.92 6.34 -1.50
C PRO A 131 24.29 7.80 -1.19
N VAL A 132 23.84 8.75 -2.02
CA VAL A 132 24.08 10.19 -1.78
C VAL A 132 23.52 10.65 -0.44
N SER A 133 22.34 10.15 -0.03
CA SER A 133 21.69 10.51 1.22
C SER A 133 22.30 9.83 2.45
N ILE A 134 23.12 8.79 2.26
CA ILE A 134 23.93 8.23 3.36
C ILE A 134 25.01 9.24 3.72
N VAL A 135 25.68 9.81 2.72
CA VAL A 135 26.80 10.74 2.89
C VAL A 135 26.33 12.14 3.30
N THR A 136 25.26 12.66 2.68
CA THR A 136 24.78 14.02 2.99
C THR A 136 23.93 14.11 4.27
N GLY A 137 23.60 12.96 4.85
CA GLY A 137 22.70 12.85 5.99
C GLY A 137 21.28 12.44 5.63
N SER A 138 20.64 11.77 6.59
CA SER A 138 19.32 11.17 6.47
C SER A 138 18.60 11.14 7.82
N TYR A 139 17.30 10.83 7.82
CA TYR A 139 16.49 10.82 9.03
C TYR A 139 16.04 9.41 9.42
N CYS A 140 16.05 9.12 10.72
CA CYS A 140 15.58 7.84 11.23
C CYS A 140 14.10 7.63 10.88
N PRO A 141 13.72 6.49 10.27
CA PRO A 141 12.35 6.24 9.84
C PRO A 141 11.36 6.05 11.00
N LEU A 142 11.82 5.89 12.25
CA LEU A 142 10.95 5.71 13.42
C LEU A 142 10.74 6.97 14.24
N CYS A 143 11.78 7.79 14.44
CA CYS A 143 11.71 8.97 15.30
C CYS A 143 11.96 10.31 14.57
N GLY A 144 12.37 10.29 13.30
CA GLY A 144 12.75 11.51 12.58
C GLY A 144 14.06 12.13 13.05
N GLY A 145 14.79 11.49 13.97
CA GLY A 145 16.10 11.94 14.41
C GLY A 145 17.08 12.00 13.24
N ALA A 146 17.71 13.16 13.05
CA ALA A 146 18.67 13.36 11.99
C ALA A 146 19.97 12.60 12.28
N ASN A 147 20.51 11.95 11.26
CA ASN A 147 21.82 11.34 11.27
C ASN A 147 22.65 12.06 10.22
N PHE A 148 23.50 12.97 10.68
CA PHE A 148 24.50 13.66 9.87
C PHE A 148 25.84 12.99 10.20
N GLU A 149 26.64 12.69 9.17
CA GLU A 149 28.06 12.38 9.37
C GLU A 149 28.82 13.59 9.94
#